data_AF-A0A812F1T3-F1
#
_entry.id   AF-A0A812F1T3-F1
#
_cell.length_a   1.000
_cell.length_b   1.000
_cell.length_c   1.000
_cell.angle_alpha   90.00
_cell.angle_beta   90.00
_cell.angle_gamma   90.00
#
_symmetry.space_group_name_H-M   'P 1'
#
loop_
_entity.id
_entity.type
_entity.pdbx_description
1 polymer ?
#
loop_
_entity_poly.entity_id
_entity_poly.type
_entity_poly.pdbx_seq_one_letter_code
_entity_poly.pdbx_strand_id
1 'polypeptide(L)'
;MFQKEIEESLQLLEKKWQVDPILKDFMLAKRTDVSDHPIKVGDVIFHVPFLNDEKKFILWKCFWPDCHNCCERQGRLPLTSDDLITIGRGLKYQKASDFIKNETLVASWIESSPSGGQIVMTSVNLKRKQDETEADDGTHVRCRFLDDAGACKLHPARPGVCYLYPFSTWLENDRGTARVHSTFQFTGDCPGFYLSESLDPMKEILKEYAVTIYDYNMKYTRTQREGFGCSSFV
;
A
#
# COMPACT_ATOMS: atom_id res chain seq x y z
N MET A 1 10.37 -14.68 -5.09
CA MET A 1 9.91 -14.89 -3.70
C MET A 1 8.41 -14.59 -3.56
N PHE A 2 7.89 -13.51 -4.14
CA PHE A 2 6.48 -13.08 -4.02
C PHE A 2 5.39 -14.09 -4.44
N GLN A 3 5.66 -14.97 -5.40
CA GLN A 3 4.62 -15.81 -6.00
C GLN A 3 3.96 -16.79 -5.01
N LYS A 4 4.75 -17.39 -4.11
CA LYS A 4 4.25 -18.34 -3.11
C LYS A 4 3.38 -17.65 -2.06
N GLU A 5 3.77 -16.43 -1.66
CA GLU A 5 3.02 -15.63 -0.69
C GLU A 5 1.67 -15.17 -1.25
N ILE A 6 1.63 -14.78 -2.53
CA ILE A 6 0.38 -14.44 -3.22
C ILE A 6 -0.53 -15.68 -3.30
N GLU A 7 0.02 -16.85 -3.63
CA GLU A 7 -0.74 -18.10 -3.67
C GLU A 7 -1.33 -18.47 -2.31
N GLU A 8 -0.54 -18.43 -1.23
CA GLU A 8 -1.00 -18.68 0.14
C GLU A 8 -2.08 -17.66 0.56
N SER A 9 -1.90 -16.39 0.20
CA SER A 9 -2.84 -15.31 0.49
C SER A 9 -4.19 -15.51 -0.21
N LEU A 10 -4.16 -15.92 -1.48
CA LEU A 10 -5.33 -16.28 -2.27
C LEU A 10 -6.05 -17.50 -1.70
N GLN A 11 -5.32 -18.57 -1.33
CA GLN A 11 -5.92 -19.74 -0.69
C GLN A 11 -6.64 -19.38 0.61
N LEU A 12 -6.09 -18.45 1.40
CA LEU A 12 -6.76 -17.95 2.61
C LEU A 12 -7.97 -17.07 2.28
N LEU A 13 -7.89 -16.23 1.25
CA LEU A 13 -8.99 -15.37 0.81
C LEU A 13 -10.18 -16.20 0.34
N GLU A 14 -9.93 -17.25 -0.44
CA GLU A 14 -10.91 -18.18 -1.02
C GLU A 14 -11.71 -18.96 0.03
N LYS A 15 -11.24 -19.02 1.29
CA LYS A 15 -12.02 -19.62 2.39
C LYS A 15 -13.30 -18.85 2.73
N LYS A 16 -13.37 -17.57 2.38
CA LYS A 16 -14.49 -16.67 2.71
C LYS A 16 -15.06 -15.94 1.50
N TRP A 17 -14.24 -15.68 0.49
CA TRP A 17 -14.61 -14.86 -0.66
C TRP A 17 -14.50 -15.66 -1.95
N GLN A 18 -15.44 -15.45 -2.86
CA GLN A 18 -15.30 -15.95 -4.22
C GLN A 18 -14.31 -15.07 -4.96
N VAL A 19 -13.23 -15.66 -5.47
CA VAL A 19 -12.25 -14.98 -6.32
C VAL A 19 -12.49 -15.40 -7.76
N ASP A 20 -12.57 -14.42 -8.68
CA ASP A 20 -12.69 -14.69 -10.11
C ASP A 20 -11.45 -15.48 -10.60
N PRO A 21 -11.61 -16.64 -11.26
CA PRO A 21 -10.49 -17.43 -11.77
C PRO A 21 -9.54 -16.65 -12.70
N ILE A 22 -10.06 -15.73 -13.51
CA ILE A 22 -9.25 -14.89 -14.39
C ILE A 22 -8.35 -13.96 -13.55
N LEU A 23 -8.92 -13.35 -12.51
CA LEU A 23 -8.16 -12.50 -11.60
C LEU A 23 -7.14 -13.30 -10.81
N LYS A 24 -7.49 -14.51 -10.38
CA LYS A 24 -6.55 -15.42 -9.72
C LYS A 24 -5.36 -15.73 -10.61
N ASP A 25 -5.60 -16.11 -11.87
CA ASP A 25 -4.53 -16.40 -12.82
C ASP A 25 -3.70 -15.15 -13.15
N PHE A 26 -4.32 -13.98 -13.21
CA PHE A 26 -3.62 -12.70 -13.35
C PHE A 26 -2.68 -12.43 -12.16
N MET A 27 -3.19 -12.51 -10.92
CA MET A 27 -2.38 -12.27 -9.71
C MET A 27 -1.26 -13.31 -9.55
N LEU A 28 -1.49 -14.53 -10.04
CA LEU A 28 -0.49 -15.58 -10.10
C LEU A 28 0.44 -15.47 -11.33
N ALA A 29 0.44 -14.34 -12.05
CA ALA A 29 1.32 -14.10 -13.21
C ALA A 29 1.24 -15.19 -14.31
N LYS A 30 0.09 -15.85 -14.46
CA LYS A 30 -0.17 -16.85 -15.51
C LYS A 30 -0.75 -16.23 -16.78
N ARG A 31 -1.18 -14.97 -16.72
CA ARG A 31 -1.71 -14.21 -17.86
C ARG A 31 -0.57 -13.50 -18.59
N THR A 32 -0.55 -13.62 -19.91
CA THR A 32 0.42 -12.94 -20.78
C THR A 32 -0.21 -11.84 -21.62
N ASP A 33 -1.54 -11.73 -21.62
CA ASP A 33 -2.34 -10.79 -22.38
C ASP A 33 -2.61 -9.47 -21.62
N VAL A 34 -1.73 -9.10 -20.69
CA VAL A 34 -1.88 -7.89 -19.87
C VAL A 34 -1.22 -6.71 -20.56
N SER A 35 -1.95 -5.60 -20.65
CA SER A 35 -1.41 -4.29 -21.06
C SER A 35 -1.59 -3.27 -19.95
N ASP A 36 -0.68 -2.30 -19.92
CA ASP A 36 -0.78 -1.13 -19.03
C ASP A 36 -1.62 -0.03 -19.71
N HIS A 37 -2.58 0.52 -18.96
CA HIS A 37 -3.41 1.63 -19.40
C HIS A 37 -3.20 2.85 -18.48
N PRO A 38 -2.22 3.72 -18.77
CA PRO A 38 -1.93 4.87 -17.95
C PRO A 38 -2.99 5.96 -18.13
N ILE A 39 -3.52 6.46 -17.02
CA ILE A 39 -4.45 7.59 -16.97
C ILE A 39 -3.98 8.64 -15.96
N LYS A 40 -3.99 9.90 -16.38
CA LYS A 40 -3.64 11.02 -15.50
C LYS A 40 -4.89 11.54 -14.79
N VAL A 41 -4.84 11.58 -13.46
CA VAL A 41 -5.88 12.20 -12.62
C VAL A 41 -5.19 13.13 -11.62
N GLY A 42 -5.40 14.44 -11.78
CA GLY A 42 -4.64 15.44 -11.03
C GLY A 42 -3.13 15.31 -11.27
N ASP A 43 -2.37 15.18 -10.19
CA ASP A 43 -0.90 15.05 -10.20
C ASP A 43 -0.40 13.59 -10.14
N VAL A 44 -1.31 12.62 -10.29
CA VAL A 44 -1.00 11.18 -10.27
C VAL A 44 -1.27 10.54 -11.62
N ILE A 45 -0.33 9.72 -12.10
CA ILE A 45 -0.56 8.78 -13.21
C ILE A 45 -0.91 7.42 -12.61
N PHE A 46 -2.12 6.93 -12.88
CA PHE A 46 -2.54 5.60 -12.52
C PHE A 46 -2.30 4.63 -13.67
N HIS A 47 -1.63 3.52 -13.38
CA HIS A 47 -1.36 2.40 -14.28
C HIS A 47 -2.39 1.30 -14.01
N VAL A 48 -3.47 1.29 -14.81
CA VAL A 48 -4.57 0.34 -14.65
C VAL A 48 -4.36 -0.86 -15.58
N PRO A 49 -4.31 -2.10 -15.06
CA PRO A 49 -4.16 -3.28 -15.90
C PRO A 49 -5.38 -3.50 -16.80
N PHE A 50 -5.13 -3.85 -18.05
CA PHE A 50 -6.16 -4.23 -19.04
C PHE A 50 -5.84 -5.60 -19.63
N LEU A 51 -6.79 -6.53 -19.52
CA LEU A 51 -6.72 -7.87 -20.10
C LEU A 51 -7.21 -7.82 -21.54
N ASN A 52 -6.31 -8.06 -22.49
CA ASN A 52 -6.60 -7.91 -23.92
C ASN A 52 -7.57 -8.97 -24.42
N ASP A 53 -7.47 -10.22 -23.94
CA ASP A 53 -8.34 -11.31 -24.38
C ASP A 53 -9.78 -11.10 -23.88
N GLU A 54 -9.93 -10.61 -22.65
CA GLU A 54 -11.25 -10.31 -22.06
C GLU A 54 -11.81 -8.95 -22.49
N LYS A 55 -10.95 -8.06 -22.99
CA LYS A 55 -11.22 -6.64 -23.25
C LYS A 55 -11.76 -5.92 -22.01
N LYS A 56 -11.16 -6.19 -20.84
CA LYS A 56 -11.59 -5.66 -19.55
C LYS A 56 -10.44 -5.10 -18.73
N PHE A 57 -10.73 -4.03 -18.01
CA PHE A 57 -9.87 -3.50 -16.96
C PHE A 57 -10.00 -4.35 -15.69
N ILE A 58 -8.91 -4.43 -14.92
CA ILE A 58 -8.94 -4.89 -13.54
C ILE A 58 -9.11 -3.67 -12.64
N LEU A 59 -10.27 -3.56 -11.99
CA LEU A 59 -10.63 -2.46 -11.10
C LEU A 59 -10.77 -2.96 -9.66
N TRP A 60 -11.01 -2.03 -8.74
CA TRP A 60 -11.10 -2.31 -7.31
C TRP A 60 -12.29 -1.61 -6.66
N LYS A 61 -12.83 -2.20 -5.59
CA LYS A 61 -13.73 -1.53 -4.65
C LYS A 61 -13.42 -1.97 -3.22
N CYS A 62 -13.65 -1.06 -2.28
CA CYS A 62 -13.52 -1.37 -0.86
C CYS A 62 -14.76 -2.13 -0.36
N PHE A 63 -14.54 -3.17 0.45
CA PHE A 63 -15.59 -3.93 1.13
C PHE A 63 -15.60 -3.73 2.65
N TRP A 64 -14.96 -2.69 3.17
CA TRP A 64 -15.15 -2.32 4.57
C TRP A 64 -16.64 -1.95 4.81
N PRO A 65 -17.32 -2.44 5.87
CA PRO A 65 -16.79 -3.16 7.02
C PRO A 65 -16.64 -4.69 6.92
N ASP A 66 -17.16 -5.31 5.87
CA ASP A 66 -17.16 -6.78 5.72
C ASP A 66 -15.75 -7.36 5.50
N CYS A 67 -14.80 -6.55 5.02
CA CYS A 67 -13.40 -6.93 4.84
C CYS A 67 -12.44 -5.90 5.45
N HIS A 68 -11.52 -6.37 6.29
CA HIS A 68 -10.44 -5.59 6.91
C HIS A 68 -9.04 -6.19 6.66
N ASN A 69 -8.90 -6.99 5.60
CA ASN A 69 -7.63 -7.68 5.29
C ASN A 69 -6.47 -6.71 5.05
N CYS A 70 -6.73 -5.53 4.46
CA CYS A 70 -5.71 -4.50 4.27
C CYS A 70 -5.12 -3.96 5.59
N CYS A 71 -5.86 -4.08 6.70
CA CYS A 71 -5.39 -3.69 8.02
C CYS A 71 -4.72 -4.86 8.75
N GLU A 72 -5.24 -6.07 8.59
CA GLU A 72 -4.70 -7.25 9.26
C GLU A 72 -3.43 -7.80 8.60
N ARG A 73 -3.30 -7.64 7.28
CA ARG A 73 -2.23 -8.26 6.49
C ARG A 73 -1.16 -7.30 6.01
N GLN A 74 -1.24 -6.04 6.43
CA GLN A 74 -0.22 -5.05 6.10
C GLN A 74 1.13 -5.44 6.73
N GLY A 75 2.11 -5.72 5.88
CA GLY A 75 3.45 -6.14 6.30
C GLY A 75 4.29 -5.02 6.91
N ARG A 76 4.00 -3.75 6.60
CA ARG A 76 4.77 -2.58 7.03
C ARG A 76 3.90 -1.34 7.19
N LEU A 77 4.21 -0.51 8.19
CA LEU A 77 3.53 0.75 8.46
C LEU A 77 4.52 1.92 8.43
N PRO A 78 5.14 2.24 7.27
CA PRO A 78 6.05 3.38 7.17
C PRO A 78 5.34 4.66 7.58
N LEU A 79 6.03 5.45 8.40
CA LEU A 79 5.51 6.71 8.93
C LEU A 79 6.14 7.88 8.20
N THR A 80 5.32 8.87 7.88
CA THR A 80 5.81 10.22 7.56
C THR A 80 6.15 10.98 8.84
N SER A 81 6.93 12.05 8.75
CA SER A 81 7.19 12.93 9.90
C SER A 81 5.91 13.56 10.46
N ASP A 82 4.89 13.79 9.64
CA ASP A 82 3.57 14.23 10.11
C ASP A 82 2.88 13.14 10.94
N ASP A 83 3.02 11.87 10.55
CA ASP A 83 2.48 10.75 11.32
C ASP A 83 3.17 10.62 12.68
N LEU A 84 4.49 10.83 12.76
CA LEU A 84 5.24 10.81 14.03
C LEU A 84 4.65 11.81 15.05
N ILE A 85 4.23 12.98 14.57
CA ILE A 85 3.64 14.03 15.40
C ILE A 85 2.18 13.69 15.71
N THR A 86 1.40 13.33 14.70
CA THR A 86 -0.06 13.17 14.80
C THR A 86 -0.41 11.93 15.64
N ILE A 87 0.23 10.79 15.36
CA ILE A 87 0.05 9.55 16.12
C ILE A 87 0.61 9.71 17.52
N GLY A 88 1.80 10.32 17.67
CA GLY A 88 2.42 10.56 18.97
C GLY A 88 1.49 11.35 19.91
N ARG A 89 0.87 12.43 19.42
CA ARG A 89 -0.14 13.19 20.17
C ARG A 89 -1.40 12.38 20.46
N GLY A 90 -1.87 11.59 19.49
CA GLY A 90 -3.02 10.69 19.66
C GLY A 90 -2.81 9.69 20.81
N LEU A 91 -1.59 9.13 20.88
CA LEU A 91 -1.14 8.22 21.93
C LEU A 91 -0.63 8.91 23.21
N LYS A 92 -0.85 10.23 23.33
CA LYS A 92 -0.55 11.03 24.53
C LYS A 92 0.94 11.16 24.89
N TYR A 93 1.84 10.95 23.93
CA TYR A 93 3.26 11.25 24.11
C TYR A 93 3.49 12.77 24.15
N GLN A 94 4.28 13.23 25.12
CA GLN A 94 4.63 14.64 25.26
C GLN A 94 5.78 15.06 24.33
N LYS A 95 6.68 14.12 24.03
CA LYS A 95 7.85 14.35 23.15
C LYS A 95 7.84 13.35 22.01
N ALA A 96 8.13 13.83 20.80
CA ALA A 96 8.27 12.99 19.61
C ALA A 96 9.37 11.94 19.78
N SER A 97 10.47 12.27 20.46
CA SER A 97 11.57 11.33 20.75
C SER A 97 11.11 10.10 21.53
N ASP A 98 10.19 10.29 22.48
CA ASP A 98 9.70 9.20 23.34
C ASP A 98 8.76 8.29 22.53
N PHE A 99 7.92 8.88 21.67
CA PHE A 99 7.11 8.14 20.71
C PHE A 99 7.99 7.32 19.77
N ILE A 100 8.97 7.94 19.12
CA ILE A 100 9.88 7.25 18.19
C ILE A 100 10.56 6.07 18.89
N LYS A 101 11.14 6.30 20.07
CA LYS A 101 11.84 5.24 20.83
C LYS A 101 10.94 4.06 21.19
N ASN A 102 9.70 4.32 21.59
CA ASN A 102 8.85 3.28 22.16
C ASN A 102 7.98 2.59 21.10
N GLU A 103 7.49 3.34 20.11
CA GLU A 103 6.43 2.93 19.19
C GLU A 103 6.90 2.66 17.77
N THR A 104 8.17 2.91 17.45
CA THR A 104 8.67 2.75 16.09
C THR A 104 9.84 1.77 16.01
N LEU A 105 10.04 1.23 14.82
CA LEU A 105 11.21 0.45 14.44
C LEU A 105 11.75 0.98 13.10
N VAL A 106 13.06 0.92 12.90
CA VAL A 106 13.66 1.24 11.61
C VAL A 106 13.89 -0.08 10.90
N ALA A 107 13.35 -0.22 9.69
CA ALA A 107 13.52 -1.41 8.87
C ALA A 107 13.94 -1.04 7.47
N SER A 108 14.65 -1.96 6.81
CA SER A 108 15.03 -1.84 5.41
C SER A 108 14.49 -3.01 4.61
N TRP A 109 13.95 -2.75 3.43
CA TRP A 109 13.42 -3.78 2.54
C TRP A 109 13.73 -3.43 1.09
N ILE A 110 13.62 -4.43 0.21
CA ILE A 110 13.84 -4.28 -1.22
C ILE A 110 12.48 -4.25 -1.91
N GLU A 111 12.24 -3.20 -2.68
CA GLU A 111 11.11 -3.09 -3.60
C GLU A 111 11.60 -3.24 -5.04
N SER A 112 10.76 -3.85 -5.88
CA SER A 112 10.97 -3.82 -7.32
C SER A 112 10.64 -2.44 -7.85
N SER A 113 11.61 -1.83 -8.54
CA SER A 113 11.37 -0.60 -9.31
C SER A 113 10.47 -0.93 -10.52
N PRO A 114 9.53 -0.04 -10.87
CA PRO A 114 8.78 -0.12 -12.12
C PRO A 114 9.66 -0.23 -13.37
N SER A 115 10.89 0.30 -13.32
CA SER A 115 11.89 0.20 -14.41
C SER A 115 12.67 -1.12 -14.44
N GLY A 116 12.31 -2.11 -13.62
CA GLY A 116 12.95 -3.43 -13.57
C GLY A 116 14.19 -3.52 -12.67
N GLY A 117 14.55 -2.45 -11.98
CA GLY A 117 15.61 -2.43 -10.95
C GLY A 117 15.13 -2.83 -9.56
N GLN A 118 16.04 -2.82 -8.59
CA GLN A 118 15.72 -2.98 -7.16
C GLN A 118 16.04 -1.69 -6.41
N ILE A 119 15.18 -1.32 -5.47
CA ILE A 119 15.37 -0.17 -4.59
C ILE A 119 15.40 -0.70 -3.17
N VAL A 120 16.48 -0.41 -2.44
CA VAL A 120 16.49 -0.58 -0.98
C VAL A 120 15.82 0.65 -0.38
N MET A 121 14.76 0.42 0.37
CA MET A 121 14.06 1.44 1.14
C MET A 121 14.33 1.21 2.61
N THR A 122 14.67 2.27 3.32
CA THR A 122 14.76 2.30 4.79
C THR A 122 13.76 3.31 5.31
N SER A 123 12.97 2.95 6.31
CA SER A 123 12.00 3.87 6.91
C SER A 123 11.85 3.63 8.39
N VAL A 124 11.50 4.68 9.12
CA VAL A 124 10.81 4.55 10.40
C VAL A 124 9.41 3.99 10.16
N ASN A 125 9.04 2.96 10.91
CA ASN A 125 7.77 2.24 10.81
C ASN A 125 7.06 2.21 12.17
N LEU A 126 5.73 2.28 12.17
CA LEU A 126 4.93 2.06 13.38
C LEU A 126 4.94 0.58 13.74
N LYS A 127 5.23 0.28 15.01
CA LYS A 127 5.06 -1.06 15.57
C LYS A 127 3.58 -1.47 15.54
N ARG A 128 3.31 -2.55 14.83
CA ARG A 128 2.06 -3.33 14.79
C ARG A 128 1.86 -4.13 16.08
N LYS A 129 2.91 -4.57 16.78
CA LYS A 129 2.84 -5.16 18.14
C LYS A 129 3.87 -4.54 19.10
N GLN A 130 3.66 -4.64 20.41
CA GLN A 130 4.48 -3.89 21.40
C GLN A 130 5.97 -4.26 21.36
N ASP A 131 6.26 -5.53 21.14
CA ASP A 131 7.57 -6.17 21.11
C ASP A 131 8.04 -6.47 19.67
N GLU A 132 7.55 -5.72 18.68
CA GLU A 132 7.95 -5.92 17.29
C GLU A 132 9.43 -5.63 17.05
N THR A 133 10.05 -6.50 16.26
CA THR A 133 11.47 -6.48 15.91
C THR A 133 11.68 -6.43 14.39
N GLU A 134 12.91 -6.18 13.95
CA GLU A 134 13.27 -6.23 12.52
C GLU A 134 12.98 -7.60 11.88
N ALA A 135 13.00 -8.69 12.66
CA ALA A 135 12.66 -10.03 12.16
C ALA A 135 11.17 -10.19 11.80
N ASP A 136 10.30 -9.30 12.31
CA ASP A 136 8.88 -9.27 11.97
C ASP A 136 8.58 -8.44 10.71
N ASP A 137 9.57 -7.67 10.21
CA ASP A 137 9.39 -6.76 9.08
C ASP A 137 8.95 -7.51 7.82
N GLY A 138 7.88 -7.03 7.19
CA GLY A 138 7.29 -7.65 5.99
C GLY A 138 6.54 -8.96 6.24
N THR A 139 6.57 -9.51 7.46
CA THR A 139 5.78 -10.69 7.81
C THR A 139 4.38 -10.32 8.25
N HIS A 140 3.47 -11.28 8.29
CA HIS A 140 2.12 -11.05 8.79
C HIS A 140 2.11 -10.88 10.32
N VAL A 141 1.72 -9.69 10.80
CA VAL A 141 1.53 -9.37 12.22
C VAL A 141 0.21 -8.61 12.38
N ARG A 142 -0.70 -9.12 13.22
CA ARG A 142 -1.95 -8.40 13.55
C ARG A 142 -1.61 -7.07 14.23
N CYS A 143 -2.13 -5.98 13.67
CA CYS A 143 -1.95 -4.64 14.22
C CYS A 143 -2.73 -4.46 15.54
N ARG A 144 -2.03 -4.09 16.62
CA ARG A 144 -2.56 -3.88 17.98
C ARG A 144 -3.59 -2.75 18.09
N PHE A 145 -3.66 -1.90 17.08
CA PHE A 145 -4.62 -0.81 17.02
C PHE A 145 -5.96 -1.23 16.43
N LEU A 146 -6.10 -2.46 15.92
CA LEU A 146 -7.38 -2.99 15.47
C LEU A 146 -8.18 -3.50 16.67
N ASP A 147 -9.50 -3.25 16.67
CA ASP A 147 -10.42 -3.97 17.54
C ASP A 147 -10.76 -5.37 16.98
N ASP A 148 -11.69 -6.06 17.64
CA ASP A 148 -12.11 -7.40 17.22
C ASP A 148 -13.01 -7.39 15.98
N ALA A 149 -13.54 -6.24 15.58
CA ALA A 149 -14.26 -6.04 14.33
C ALA A 149 -13.35 -5.57 13.18
N GLY A 150 -12.05 -5.39 13.43
CA GLY A 150 -11.07 -4.93 12.45
C GLY A 150 -11.01 -3.41 12.27
N ALA A 151 -11.74 -2.62 13.07
CA ALA A 151 -11.70 -1.17 12.99
C ALA A 151 -10.45 -0.60 13.67
N CYS A 152 -9.84 0.41 13.06
CA CYS A 152 -8.62 1.03 13.55
C CYS A 152 -8.89 2.09 14.62
N LYS A 153 -8.43 1.86 15.84
CA LYS A 153 -8.53 2.79 16.99
C LYS A 153 -7.71 4.07 16.82
N LEU A 154 -6.80 4.13 15.85
CA LEU A 154 -6.08 5.35 15.52
C LEU A 154 -6.85 6.27 14.58
N HIS A 155 -7.98 5.84 13.99
CA HIS A 155 -8.72 6.69 13.07
C HIS A 155 -9.21 7.99 13.77
N PRO A 156 -9.05 9.19 13.17
CA PRO A 156 -8.51 9.48 11.83
C PRO A 156 -6.99 9.64 11.72
N ALA A 157 -6.26 9.57 12.82
CA ALA A 157 -4.80 9.69 12.89
C ALA A 157 -4.01 8.42 12.49
N ARG A 158 -4.60 7.42 11.82
CA ARG A 158 -3.84 6.23 11.38
C ARG A 158 -2.73 6.63 10.37
N PRO A 159 -1.64 5.85 10.24
CA PRO A 159 -0.54 6.16 9.32
C PRO A 159 -1.00 6.51 7.91
N GLY A 160 -0.37 7.50 7.28
CA GLY A 160 -0.65 7.90 5.89
C GLY A 160 -0.67 6.73 4.91
N VAL A 161 0.27 5.79 5.05
CA VAL A 161 0.37 4.59 4.19
C VAL A 161 -0.88 3.71 4.24
N CYS A 162 -1.59 3.67 5.37
CA CYS A 162 -2.82 2.89 5.50
C CYS A 162 -3.96 3.42 4.61
N TYR A 163 -3.89 4.69 4.21
CA TYR A 163 -4.86 5.30 3.29
C TYR A 163 -4.55 5.00 1.82
N LEU A 164 -3.38 4.47 1.51
CA LEU A 164 -2.99 4.19 0.13
C LEU A 164 -3.57 2.89 -0.38
N TYR A 165 -3.86 1.91 0.48
CA TYR A 165 -4.37 0.62 0.04
C TYR A 165 -5.60 0.78 -0.87
N PRO A 166 -5.67 0.12 -2.03
CA PRO A 166 -4.80 -0.95 -2.54
C PRO A 166 -3.71 -0.47 -3.50
N PHE A 167 -3.27 0.78 -3.42
CA PHE A 167 -2.32 1.35 -4.34
C PHE A 167 -0.88 1.19 -3.82
N SER A 168 0.01 0.80 -4.74
CA SER A 168 1.44 1.06 -4.64
C SER A 168 1.76 2.34 -5.40
N THR A 169 2.81 3.05 -4.98
CA THR A 169 3.15 4.38 -5.54
C THR A 169 4.65 4.57 -5.65
N TRP A 170 5.08 5.29 -6.68
CA TRP A 170 6.48 5.69 -6.85
C TRP A 170 6.59 7.09 -7.44
N LEU A 171 7.80 7.66 -7.35
CA LEU A 171 8.15 8.92 -7.97
C LEU A 171 9.05 8.66 -9.19
N GLU A 172 8.71 9.30 -10.30
CA GLU A 172 9.55 9.34 -11.50
C GLU A 172 9.96 10.79 -11.81
N ASN A 173 11.18 10.97 -12.32
CA ASN A 173 11.60 12.28 -12.82
C ASN A 173 11.13 12.45 -14.26
N ASP A 174 10.15 13.32 -14.47
CA ASP A 174 9.73 13.76 -15.80
C ASP A 174 10.28 15.16 -16.07
N ARG A 175 11.39 15.22 -16.81
CA ARG A 175 12.03 16.47 -17.27
C ARG A 175 12.32 17.47 -16.14
N GLY A 176 12.83 16.96 -15.02
CA GLY A 176 13.16 17.77 -13.84
C GLY A 176 11.97 18.02 -12.90
N THR A 177 10.78 17.51 -13.23
CA THR A 177 9.60 17.56 -12.35
C THR A 177 9.35 16.18 -11.77
N ALA A 178 9.18 16.09 -10.46
CA ALA A 178 8.75 14.85 -9.83
C ALA A 178 7.29 14.55 -10.21
N ARG A 179 7.04 13.36 -10.75
CA ARG A 179 5.69 12.88 -11.05
C ARG A 179 5.38 11.68 -10.19
N VAL A 180 4.18 11.67 -9.60
CA VAL A 180 3.70 10.54 -8.80
C VAL A 180 2.99 9.57 -9.73
N HIS A 181 3.37 8.31 -9.62
CA HIS A 181 2.75 7.21 -10.32
C HIS A 181 2.17 6.23 -9.31
N SER A 182 1.14 5.51 -9.74
CA SER A 182 0.47 4.54 -8.90
C SER A 182 -0.06 3.37 -9.71
N THR A 183 -0.04 2.19 -9.11
CA THR A 183 -0.67 0.98 -9.65
C THR A 183 -1.35 0.22 -8.51
N PHE A 184 -2.21 -0.74 -8.85
CA PHE A 184 -2.77 -1.64 -7.84
C PHE A 184 -1.71 -2.61 -7.32
N GLN A 185 -1.71 -2.84 -6.01
CA GLN A 185 -0.95 -3.91 -5.39
C GLN A 185 -1.80 -5.18 -5.31
N PHE A 186 -1.35 -6.22 -6.00
CA PHE A 186 -2.03 -7.50 -6.09
C PHE A 186 -1.44 -8.50 -5.10
N THR A 187 -1.72 -8.33 -3.81
CA THR A 187 -1.15 -9.18 -2.75
C THR A 187 -1.89 -10.51 -2.55
N GLY A 188 -3.03 -10.71 -3.22
CA GLY A 188 -3.90 -11.86 -2.99
C GLY A 188 -4.79 -11.75 -1.75
N ASP A 189 -4.73 -10.63 -1.02
CA ASP A 189 -5.50 -10.42 0.22
C ASP A 189 -6.81 -9.67 0.01
N CYS A 190 -6.99 -9.00 -1.13
CA CYS A 190 -8.15 -8.17 -1.39
C CYS A 190 -9.22 -8.92 -2.18
N PRO A 191 -10.44 -9.10 -1.63
CA PRO A 191 -11.57 -9.59 -2.41
C PRO A 191 -12.20 -8.52 -3.33
N GLY A 192 -11.73 -7.28 -3.24
CA GLY A 192 -12.36 -6.13 -3.90
C GLY A 192 -12.03 -5.98 -5.38
N PHE A 193 -11.11 -6.78 -5.94
CA PHE A 193 -10.75 -6.71 -7.35
C PHE A 193 -11.84 -7.35 -8.24
N TYR A 194 -12.15 -6.71 -9.36
CA TYR A 194 -13.16 -7.18 -10.32
C TYR A 194 -12.83 -6.74 -11.75
N LEU A 195 -13.45 -7.38 -12.74
CA LEU A 195 -13.31 -7.04 -14.15
C LEU A 195 -14.39 -6.05 -14.60
N SER A 196 -14.01 -5.05 -15.41
CA SER A 196 -14.92 -4.03 -15.93
C SER A 196 -14.61 -3.68 -17.38
N GLU A 197 -15.64 -3.39 -18.17
CA GLU A 197 -15.49 -2.96 -19.58
C GLU A 197 -15.07 -1.48 -19.70
N SER A 198 -15.29 -0.67 -18.67
CA SER A 198 -14.91 0.75 -18.63
C SER A 198 -14.30 1.15 -17.30
N LEU A 199 -13.59 2.29 -17.28
CA LEU A 199 -13.02 2.91 -16.08
C LEU A 199 -14.04 3.74 -15.29
N ASP A 200 -15.27 3.88 -15.79
CA ASP A 200 -16.28 4.76 -15.18
C ASP A 200 -16.52 4.51 -13.68
N PRO A 201 -16.63 3.23 -13.21
CA PRO A 201 -16.84 2.95 -11.80
C PRO A 201 -15.74 3.48 -10.87
N MET A 202 -14.52 3.68 -11.40
CA MET A 202 -13.36 4.14 -10.64
C MET A 202 -13.14 5.65 -10.69
N LYS A 203 -13.89 6.41 -11.50
CA LYS A 203 -13.63 7.85 -11.72
C LYS A 203 -13.53 8.66 -10.44
N GLU A 204 -14.51 8.54 -9.54
CA GLU A 204 -14.51 9.32 -8.29
C GLU A 204 -13.49 8.78 -7.28
N ILE A 205 -13.31 7.45 -7.21
CA ILE A 205 -12.31 6.82 -6.35
C ILE A 205 -10.91 7.30 -6.74
N LEU A 206 -10.57 7.30 -8.04
CA LEU A 206 -9.27 7.76 -8.51
C LEU A 206 -9.04 9.25 -8.24
N LYS A 207 -10.07 10.09 -8.30
CA LYS A 207 -9.96 11.51 -7.92
C LYS A 207 -9.65 11.68 -6.44
N GLU A 208 -10.34 10.96 -5.56
CA GLU A 208 -10.09 11.00 -4.12
C GLU A 208 -8.69 10.48 -3.78
N TYR A 209 -8.31 9.34 -4.35
CA TYR A 209 -7.01 8.74 -4.13
C TYR A 209 -5.88 9.55 -4.75
N ALA A 210 -6.08 10.28 -5.85
CA ALA A 210 -5.06 11.13 -6.44
C ALA A 210 -4.53 12.17 -5.44
N VAL A 211 -5.42 12.79 -4.67
CA VAL A 211 -5.05 13.76 -3.62
C VAL A 211 -4.27 13.05 -2.52
N THR A 212 -4.80 11.94 -2.01
CA THR A 212 -4.22 11.17 -0.90
C THR A 212 -2.83 10.63 -1.25
N ILE A 213 -2.68 10.04 -2.44
CA ILE A 213 -1.43 9.47 -2.95
C ILE A 213 -0.38 10.56 -3.15
N TYR A 214 -0.76 11.68 -3.77
CA TYR A 214 0.16 12.78 -4.00
C TYR A 214 0.68 13.36 -2.68
N ASP A 215 -0.23 13.67 -1.76
CA ASP A 215 0.11 14.23 -0.45
C ASP A 215 1.01 13.30 0.35
N TYR A 216 0.70 12.00 0.37
CA TYR A 216 1.53 11.01 1.04
C TYR A 216 2.94 10.98 0.45
N ASN A 217 3.08 10.92 -0.88
CA ASN A 217 4.39 10.84 -1.53
C ASN A 217 5.24 12.09 -1.21
N MET A 218 4.65 13.29 -1.25
CA MET A 218 5.36 14.52 -0.91
C MET A 218 5.82 14.55 0.56
N LYS A 219 4.95 14.11 1.48
CA LYS A 219 5.28 13.97 2.91
C LYS A 219 6.35 12.93 3.15
N TYR A 220 6.29 11.80 2.44
CA TYR A 220 7.29 10.73 2.52
C TYR A 220 8.67 11.21 2.03
N THR A 221 8.74 11.92 0.89
CA THR A 221 10.00 12.54 0.43
C THR A 221 10.54 13.59 1.39
N ARG A 222 9.69 14.38 2.05
CA ARG A 222 10.13 15.28 3.13
C ARG A 222 10.70 14.50 4.32
N THR A 223 10.04 13.42 4.72
CA THR A 223 10.46 12.54 5.82
C THR A 223 11.86 11.96 5.58
N GLN A 224 12.17 11.57 4.34
CA GLN A 224 13.52 11.14 3.96
C GLN A 224 14.55 12.26 4.11
N ARG A 225 14.25 13.49 3.65
CA ARG A 225 15.13 14.66 3.79
C ARG A 225 15.38 15.06 5.25
N GLU A 226 14.44 14.77 6.13
CA GLU A 226 14.54 14.98 7.58
C GLU A 226 15.32 13.86 8.29
N GLY A 227 15.78 12.83 7.58
CA GLY A 227 16.62 11.75 8.12
C GLY A 227 15.83 10.59 8.74
N PHE A 228 14.52 10.52 8.53
CA PHE A 228 13.65 9.44 9.02
C PHE A 228 13.45 8.31 8.01
N GLY A 229 14.15 8.36 6.88
CA GLY A 229 14.16 7.30 5.88
C GLY A 229 15.21 7.55 4.81
N CYS A 230 15.43 6.55 3.97
CA CYS A 230 16.34 6.61 2.84
C CYS A 230 15.83 5.69 1.73
N SER A 231 16.19 5.99 0.49
CA SER A 231 15.99 5.07 -0.63
C SER A 231 17.21 5.11 -1.54
N SER A 232 17.73 3.95 -1.92
CA SER A 232 18.88 3.80 -2.81
C SER A 232 18.63 2.71 -3.84
N PHE A 233 18.99 2.96 -5.09
CA PHE A 233 19.02 1.94 -6.13
C PHE A 233 20.13 0.93 -5.85
N VAL A 234 19.86 -0.34 -6.15
CA VAL A 234 20.83 -1.45 -6.12
C VAL A 234 21.44 -1.66 -7.49
#